data_AF-A0A528A8E6-F1
#
_entry.id   AF-A0A528A8E6-F1
#
_cell.length_a   1.000
_cell.length_b   1.000
_cell.length_c   1.000
_cell.angle_alpha   90.00
_cell.angle_beta   90.00
_cell.angle_gamma   90.00
#
_symmetry.space_group_name_H-M   'P 1'
#
loop_
_entity.id
_entity.type
_entity.pdbx_description
1 polymer ?
#
loop_
_entity_poly.entity_id
_entity_poly.type
_entity_poly.pdbx_seq_one_letter_code
_entity_poly.pdbx_strand_id
1 'polypeptide(L)'
;VWGFFGWSEEYVAKGDFNPKMYNSFTDGTKAAIEMAAVANGTGLDCPDNGLAFPPAGLHDLAKVFRPAVDGGRMDRSGLVDIAASQEPDGREVFNNIRYGVFVTFKAHNEYSKACFNQYGLLTDPSGWYASMWRPFHIIGLETSVSVLSAVLRGEATGCSKEFRGDAVATAKKDMQPGELLDGEGGFAVWANAIPATRSLAHRALPIGLAHNVKLKRPIKKDQIVSFDDVELVNDLDVLRVRQEMEDRFRPNPSVAA
;
A
#
# COMPACT_ATOMS: atom_id res chain seq x y z
N VAL A 1 -10.89 12.82 -12.64
CA VAL A 1 -10.89 12.06 -11.37
C VAL A 1 -12.30 11.92 -10.77
N TRP A 2 -13.10 12.98 -10.66
CA TRP A 2 -14.41 12.96 -9.99
C TRP A 2 -15.42 11.92 -10.52
N GLY A 3 -15.40 11.64 -11.82
CA GLY A 3 -16.25 10.60 -12.42
C GLY A 3 -16.00 9.20 -11.84
N PHE A 4 -14.79 8.88 -11.39
CA PHE A 4 -14.49 7.61 -10.71
C PHE A 4 -15.13 7.49 -9.32
N PHE A 5 -15.50 8.62 -8.71
CA PHE A 5 -16.17 8.68 -7.41
C PHE A 5 -17.69 8.84 -7.53
N GLY A 6 -18.23 8.92 -8.76
CA GLY A 6 -19.66 9.16 -8.99
C GLY A 6 -20.14 10.53 -8.51
N TRP A 7 -19.23 11.50 -8.38
CA TRP A 7 -19.56 12.84 -7.88
C TRP A 7 -20.04 13.75 -9.00
N SER A 8 -21.12 14.50 -8.75
CA SER A 8 -21.62 15.51 -9.69
C SER A 8 -20.72 16.74 -9.70
N GLU A 9 -20.70 17.45 -10.83
CA GLU A 9 -19.98 18.73 -10.94
C GLU A 9 -20.46 19.74 -9.91
N GLU A 10 -21.77 19.76 -9.62
CA GLU A 10 -22.36 20.63 -8.59
C GLU A 10 -21.82 20.33 -7.18
N TYR A 11 -21.66 19.05 -6.84
CA TYR A 11 -21.09 18.65 -5.55
C TYR A 11 -19.62 19.07 -5.45
N VAL A 12 -18.84 18.82 -6.51
CA VAL A 12 -17.43 19.20 -6.57
C VAL A 12 -17.25 20.71 -6.45
N ALA A 13 -18.10 21.50 -7.12
CA ALA A 13 -18.03 22.97 -7.11
C ALA A 13 -18.34 23.59 -5.74
N LYS A 14 -19.05 22.87 -4.85
CA LYS A 14 -19.36 23.33 -3.49
C LYS A 14 -18.28 22.99 -2.46
N GLY A 15 -17.37 22.08 -2.78
CA GLY A 15 -16.33 21.63 -1.86
C GLY A 15 -14.95 22.16 -2.21
N ASP A 16 -14.01 21.99 -1.28
CA ASP A 16 -12.59 22.24 -1.48
C ASP A 16 -11.85 20.90 -1.67
N PHE A 17 -12.06 20.29 -2.83
CA PHE A 17 -11.50 18.97 -3.14
C PHE A 17 -10.20 19.10 -3.92
N ASN A 18 -9.12 18.49 -3.42
CA ASN A 18 -7.84 18.45 -4.11
C ASN A 18 -7.81 17.31 -5.16
N PRO A 19 -7.83 17.60 -6.47
CA PRO A 19 -7.88 16.55 -7.50
C PRO A 19 -6.67 15.61 -7.48
N LYS A 20 -5.50 16.11 -7.07
CA LYS A 20 -4.28 15.32 -6.99
C LYS A 20 -4.37 14.28 -5.87
N MET A 21 -4.86 14.70 -4.69
CA MET A 21 -5.16 13.78 -3.59
C MET A 21 -6.17 12.71 -4.01
N TYR A 22 -7.25 13.09 -4.70
CA TYR A 22 -8.24 12.10 -5.11
C TYR A 22 -7.73 11.15 -6.19
N ASN A 23 -6.84 11.62 -7.06
CA ASN A 23 -6.23 10.79 -8.09
C ASN A 23 -5.27 9.76 -7.49
N SER A 24 -4.64 10.05 -6.34
CA SER A 24 -3.77 9.10 -5.66
C SER A 24 -4.52 7.90 -5.07
N PHE A 25 -5.82 8.02 -4.82
CA PHE A 25 -6.66 6.85 -4.50
C PHE A 25 -6.92 5.99 -5.74
N THR A 26 -7.13 6.61 -6.91
CA THR A 26 -7.50 5.90 -8.14
C THR A 26 -6.33 5.29 -8.88
N ASP A 27 -5.13 5.85 -8.75
CA ASP A 27 -3.91 5.34 -9.40
C ASP A 27 -3.14 4.33 -8.51
N GLY A 28 -3.67 3.99 -7.34
CA GLY A 28 -3.07 3.05 -6.40
C GLY A 28 -1.97 3.62 -5.51
N THR A 29 -1.57 4.87 -5.68
CA THR A 29 -0.47 5.48 -4.90
C THR A 29 -0.75 5.46 -3.41
N LYS A 30 -1.96 5.84 -3.01
CA LYS A 30 -2.35 5.86 -1.59
C LYS A 30 -2.31 4.47 -0.98
N ALA A 31 -2.86 3.49 -1.69
CA ALA A 31 -2.83 2.09 -1.30
C ALA A 31 -1.40 1.57 -1.14
N ALA A 32 -0.49 1.93 -2.06
CA ALA A 32 0.90 1.53 -1.96
C ALA A 32 1.58 2.08 -0.70
N ILE A 33 1.38 3.37 -0.40
CA ILE A 33 1.91 4.02 0.81
C ILE A 33 1.37 3.35 2.08
N GLU A 34 0.05 3.11 2.14
CA GLU A 34 -0.59 2.50 3.30
C GLU A 34 -0.14 1.04 3.51
N MET A 35 -0.05 0.26 2.43
CA MET A 35 0.38 -1.13 2.51
C MET A 35 1.87 -1.26 2.85
N ALA A 36 2.73 -0.35 2.37
CA ALA A 36 4.12 -0.29 2.81
C ALA A 36 4.21 0.02 4.32
N ALA A 37 3.38 0.94 4.84
CA ALA A 37 3.32 1.23 6.27
C ALA A 37 2.84 0.01 7.10
N VAL A 38 1.83 -0.73 6.62
CA VAL A 38 1.37 -1.97 7.26
C VAL A 38 2.49 -3.01 7.27
N ALA A 39 3.15 -3.27 6.14
CA ALA A 39 4.26 -4.20 6.05
C ALA A 39 5.36 -3.87 7.07
N ASN A 40 5.78 -2.60 7.11
CA ASN A 40 6.83 -2.09 7.99
C ASN A 40 6.45 -2.11 9.48
N GLY A 41 5.16 -2.13 9.83
CA GLY A 41 4.68 -2.20 11.21
C GLY A 41 4.32 -3.61 11.73
N THR A 42 4.13 -4.58 10.83
CA THR A 42 3.50 -5.88 11.18
C THR A 42 4.38 -7.11 10.93
N GLY A 43 5.43 -7.00 10.11
CA GLY A 43 6.21 -8.17 9.70
C GLY A 43 5.69 -8.87 8.44
N LEU A 44 4.63 -8.32 7.82
CA LEU A 44 4.20 -8.72 6.46
C LEU A 44 5.11 -8.09 5.39
N ASP A 45 5.07 -8.63 4.18
CA ASP A 45 5.82 -8.12 3.03
C ASP A 45 4.90 -7.47 1.99
N CYS A 46 5.44 -6.56 1.19
CA CYS A 46 4.83 -6.17 -0.08
C CYS A 46 5.01 -7.27 -1.15
N PRO A 47 4.07 -7.44 -2.09
CA PRO A 47 4.23 -8.37 -3.19
C PRO A 47 5.34 -7.93 -4.16
N ASP A 48 6.00 -8.88 -4.82
CA ASP A 48 7.10 -8.58 -5.75
C ASP A 48 6.65 -7.73 -6.94
N ASN A 49 5.40 -7.91 -7.40
CA ASN A 49 4.85 -7.29 -8.61
C ASN A 49 3.93 -6.09 -8.33
N GLY A 50 3.90 -5.59 -7.10
CA GLY A 50 2.89 -4.60 -6.69
C GLY A 50 1.62 -5.23 -6.14
N LEU A 51 0.76 -4.39 -5.56
CA LEU A 51 -0.54 -4.81 -5.05
C LEU A 51 -1.43 -5.30 -6.21
N ALA A 52 -2.11 -6.44 -6.03
CA ALA A 52 -2.93 -7.03 -7.08
C ALA A 52 -4.36 -6.49 -7.12
N PHE A 53 -4.83 -5.86 -6.04
CA PHE A 53 -6.19 -5.31 -5.92
C PHE A 53 -7.30 -6.33 -6.26
N PRO A 54 -7.28 -7.58 -5.74
CA PRO A 54 -8.31 -8.53 -6.10
C PRO A 54 -9.69 -8.04 -5.61
N PRO A 55 -10.73 -8.05 -6.47
CA PRO A 55 -12.10 -7.73 -6.06
C PRO A 55 -12.59 -8.72 -5.00
N ALA A 56 -13.04 -8.20 -3.86
CA ALA A 56 -13.52 -9.03 -2.75
C ALA A 56 -14.47 -8.26 -1.83
N GLY A 57 -15.63 -8.85 -1.58
CA GLY A 57 -16.56 -8.41 -0.54
C GLY A 57 -16.23 -9.06 0.80
N LEU A 58 -16.92 -8.62 1.85
CA LEU A 58 -16.78 -9.15 3.21
C LEU A 58 -16.81 -10.69 3.27
N HIS A 59 -17.71 -11.32 2.52
CA HIS A 59 -17.90 -12.79 2.53
C HIS A 59 -16.86 -13.57 1.71
N ASP A 60 -15.98 -12.87 1.00
CA ASP A 60 -15.00 -13.47 0.11
C ASP A 60 -13.56 -13.24 0.58
N LEU A 61 -13.34 -12.46 1.64
CA LEU A 61 -11.99 -12.13 2.11
C LEU A 61 -11.13 -13.38 2.40
N ALA A 62 -11.65 -14.35 3.15
CA ALA A 62 -10.95 -15.61 3.43
C ALA A 62 -10.79 -16.49 2.19
N LYS A 63 -11.69 -16.30 1.20
CA LYS A 63 -11.66 -17.01 -0.07
C LYS A 63 -10.60 -16.45 -1.03
N VAL A 64 -10.37 -15.15 -0.99
CA VAL A 64 -9.54 -14.44 -1.95
C VAL A 64 -8.13 -14.25 -1.39
N PHE A 65 -7.98 -13.76 -0.16
CA PHE A 65 -6.69 -13.39 0.43
C PHE A 65 -6.03 -14.56 1.15
N ARG A 66 -5.84 -15.67 0.45
CA ARG A 66 -5.00 -16.81 0.84
C ARG A 66 -4.11 -17.25 -0.33
N PRO A 67 -3.08 -18.08 -0.09
CA PRO A 67 -2.20 -18.53 -1.16
C PRO A 67 -2.95 -19.18 -2.33
N ALA A 68 -2.47 -18.96 -3.55
CA ALA A 68 -3.03 -19.56 -4.76
C ALA A 68 -2.98 -21.10 -4.70
N VAL A 69 -1.95 -21.67 -4.08
CA VAL A 69 -1.83 -23.12 -3.82
C VAL A 69 -2.96 -23.68 -2.94
N ASP A 70 -3.58 -22.83 -2.13
CA ASP A 70 -4.74 -23.16 -1.30
C ASP A 70 -6.07 -22.73 -1.95
N GLY A 71 -6.03 -22.24 -3.19
CA GLY A 71 -7.19 -21.79 -3.98
C GLY A 71 -7.59 -20.33 -3.77
N GLY A 72 -6.71 -19.49 -3.20
CA GLY A 72 -6.89 -18.04 -3.15
C GLY A 72 -6.23 -17.32 -4.34
N ARG A 73 -5.88 -16.04 -4.15
CA ARG A 73 -5.25 -15.19 -5.18
C ARG A 73 -3.88 -14.62 -4.79
N MET A 74 -3.40 -14.90 -3.57
CA MET A 74 -2.10 -14.41 -3.12
C MET A 74 -0.98 -15.33 -3.63
N ASP A 75 0.16 -14.77 -4.02
CA ASP A 75 1.32 -15.58 -4.42
C ASP A 75 1.81 -16.50 -3.29
N ARG A 76 1.77 -15.99 -2.05
CA ARG A 76 2.15 -16.68 -0.82
C ARG A 76 1.48 -16.07 0.40
N SER A 77 1.62 -16.71 1.56
CA SER A 77 1.24 -16.13 2.85
C SER A 77 2.20 -15.00 3.24
N GLY A 78 1.74 -14.13 4.15
CA GLY A 78 2.57 -13.06 4.72
C GLY A 78 2.69 -11.82 3.83
N LEU A 79 1.70 -11.58 2.95
CA LEU A 79 1.66 -10.42 2.06
C LEU A 79 0.58 -9.42 2.47
N VAL A 80 0.85 -8.14 2.21
CA VAL A 80 -0.16 -7.06 2.22
C VAL A 80 -0.80 -6.92 0.84
N ASP A 81 -2.09 -6.60 0.78
CA ASP A 81 -2.82 -6.27 -0.46
C ASP A 81 -4.15 -5.55 -0.12
N ILE A 82 -4.88 -5.11 -1.13
CA ILE A 82 -6.12 -4.33 -1.04
C ILE A 82 -7.29 -5.11 -1.63
N ALA A 83 -8.45 -5.09 -0.96
CA ALA A 83 -9.70 -5.54 -1.55
C ALA A 83 -10.30 -4.44 -2.44
N ALA A 84 -10.30 -4.65 -3.75
CA ALA A 84 -10.94 -3.72 -4.67
C ALA A 84 -12.46 -3.72 -4.45
N SER A 85 -13.05 -2.51 -4.42
CA SER A 85 -14.50 -2.33 -4.29
C SER A 85 -15.26 -2.43 -5.61
N GLN A 86 -14.54 -2.57 -6.71
CA GLN A 86 -15.08 -2.70 -8.06
C GLN A 86 -14.42 -3.88 -8.76
N GLU A 87 -15.19 -4.54 -9.60
CA GLU A 87 -14.72 -5.51 -10.56
C GLU A 87 -13.99 -4.81 -11.72
N PRO A 88 -13.14 -5.50 -12.50
CA PRO A 88 -12.46 -4.92 -13.66
C PRO A 88 -13.41 -4.34 -14.72
N ASP A 89 -14.66 -4.81 -14.77
CA ASP A 89 -15.72 -4.32 -15.65
C ASP A 89 -16.51 -3.12 -15.07
N GLY A 90 -16.12 -2.63 -13.88
CA GLY A 90 -16.72 -1.48 -13.21
C GLY A 90 -17.93 -1.80 -12.33
N ARG A 91 -18.41 -3.05 -12.29
CA ARG A 91 -19.48 -3.43 -11.35
C ARG A 91 -19.00 -3.28 -9.90
N GLU A 92 -19.90 -2.85 -9.03
CA GLU A 92 -19.60 -2.78 -7.60
C GLU A 92 -19.55 -4.18 -6.99
N VAL A 93 -18.51 -4.43 -6.19
CA VAL A 93 -18.38 -5.65 -5.42
C VAL A 93 -19.40 -5.63 -4.27
N PHE A 94 -20.21 -6.68 -4.19
CA PHE A 94 -21.23 -6.83 -3.14
C PHE A 94 -20.59 -6.85 -1.75
N ASN A 95 -21.12 -6.06 -0.81
CA ASN A 95 -20.56 -5.90 0.53
C ASN A 95 -19.05 -5.58 0.53
N ASN A 96 -18.60 -4.73 -0.41
CA ASN A 96 -17.22 -4.26 -0.41
C ASN A 96 -16.86 -3.54 0.89
N ILE A 97 -15.57 -3.55 1.23
CA ILE A 97 -15.03 -3.06 2.50
C ILE A 97 -14.27 -1.73 2.37
N ARG A 98 -14.60 -0.89 1.37
CA ARG A 98 -13.80 0.28 0.95
C ARG A 98 -13.44 1.31 2.03
N TYR A 99 -14.15 1.32 3.16
CA TYR A 99 -13.93 2.25 4.28
C TYR A 99 -13.24 1.59 5.48
N GLY A 100 -12.99 0.28 5.40
CA GLY A 100 -12.52 -0.53 6.49
C GLY A 100 -11.11 -1.07 6.29
N VAL A 101 -10.74 -1.97 7.19
CA VAL A 101 -9.51 -2.76 7.12
C VAL A 101 -9.85 -4.22 7.43
N PHE A 102 -9.00 -5.15 6.99
CA PHE A 102 -9.19 -6.57 7.25
C PHE A 102 -7.86 -7.28 7.53
N VAL A 103 -7.96 -8.49 8.08
CA VAL A 103 -6.87 -9.44 8.17
C VAL A 103 -7.41 -10.83 7.86
N THR A 104 -6.70 -11.59 7.02
CA THR A 104 -6.95 -13.01 6.78
C THR A 104 -5.85 -13.83 7.43
N PHE A 105 -6.22 -14.86 8.19
CA PHE A 105 -5.29 -15.68 8.95
C PHE A 105 -5.63 -17.16 8.83
N LYS A 106 -4.61 -18.01 8.98
CA LYS A 106 -4.72 -19.46 8.92
C LYS A 106 -4.80 -20.06 10.33
N ALA A 107 -5.67 -21.04 10.54
CA ALA A 107 -5.67 -21.87 11.73
C ALA A 107 -4.33 -22.61 11.85
N HIS A 108 -3.78 -22.65 13.07
CA HIS A 108 -2.50 -23.32 13.33
C HIS A 108 -2.66 -24.82 13.64
N ASN A 109 -3.89 -25.30 13.83
CA ASN A 109 -4.25 -26.70 14.03
C ASN A 109 -5.75 -26.94 13.80
N GLU A 110 -6.17 -28.20 13.76
CA GLU A 110 -7.58 -28.61 13.58
C GLU A 110 -8.51 -28.05 14.67
N TYR A 111 -8.01 -27.93 15.92
CA TYR A 111 -8.79 -27.35 17.01
C TYR A 111 -9.17 -25.89 16.70
N SER A 112 -8.21 -25.08 16.26
CA SER A 112 -8.44 -23.68 15.90
C SER A 112 -9.37 -23.53 14.70
N LYS A 113 -9.22 -24.40 13.70
CA LYS A 113 -10.15 -24.48 12.56
C LYS A 113 -11.58 -24.80 13.03
N ALA A 114 -11.74 -25.74 13.95
CA ALA A 114 -13.04 -26.05 14.53
C ALA A 114 -13.62 -24.86 15.30
N CYS A 115 -12.78 -24.14 16.06
CA CYS A 115 -13.18 -22.91 16.77
C CYS A 115 -13.67 -21.81 15.81
N PHE A 116 -13.03 -21.62 14.65
CA PHE A 116 -13.49 -20.63 13.67
C PHE A 116 -14.96 -20.85 13.28
N ASN A 117 -15.32 -22.11 13.00
CA ASN A 117 -16.70 -22.48 12.70
C ASN A 117 -17.64 -22.31 13.91
N GLN A 118 -17.22 -22.75 15.11
CA GLN A 118 -18.01 -22.64 16.33
C GLN A 118 -18.33 -21.18 16.71
N TYR A 119 -17.42 -20.25 16.43
CA TYR A 119 -17.59 -18.83 16.72
C TYR A 119 -18.24 -18.04 15.57
N GLY A 120 -18.55 -18.70 14.44
CA GLY A 120 -19.20 -18.06 13.31
C GLY A 120 -18.30 -17.10 12.52
N LEU A 121 -16.98 -17.32 12.52
CA LEU A 121 -16.09 -16.56 11.64
C LEU A 121 -16.41 -16.90 10.18
N LEU A 122 -16.27 -15.91 9.30
CA LEU A 122 -16.35 -16.14 7.85
C LEU A 122 -15.06 -16.84 7.41
N THR A 123 -15.19 -18.09 6.96
CA THR A 123 -14.06 -18.91 6.53
C THR A 123 -14.05 -19.17 5.03
N ASP A 124 -12.91 -19.63 4.54
CA ASP A 124 -12.85 -20.31 3.24
C ASP A 124 -13.56 -21.68 3.30
N PRO A 125 -13.82 -22.34 2.15
CA PRO A 125 -14.51 -23.63 2.10
C PRO A 125 -13.82 -24.74 2.90
N SER A 126 -12.50 -24.68 3.10
CA SER A 126 -11.77 -25.69 3.88
C SER A 126 -11.85 -25.46 5.39
N GLY A 127 -12.27 -24.26 5.84
CA GLY A 127 -12.27 -23.83 7.23
C GLY A 127 -10.89 -23.46 7.79
N TRP A 128 -9.82 -23.60 7.01
CA TRP A 128 -8.46 -23.32 7.47
C TRP A 128 -8.14 -21.83 7.52
N TYR A 129 -8.82 -21.02 6.72
CA TYR A 129 -8.61 -19.58 6.65
C TYR A 129 -9.87 -18.86 7.13
N ALA A 130 -9.68 -17.83 7.94
CA ALA A 130 -10.74 -16.94 8.38
C ALA A 130 -10.30 -15.49 8.22
N SER A 131 -11.28 -14.58 8.14
CA SER A 131 -11.01 -13.15 8.09
C SER A 131 -11.73 -12.40 9.19
N MET A 132 -11.07 -11.37 9.72
CA MET A 132 -11.69 -10.34 10.55
C MET A 132 -11.65 -9.01 9.79
N TRP A 133 -12.67 -8.19 10.00
CA TRP A 133 -12.75 -6.88 9.39
C TRP A 133 -13.21 -5.84 10.41
N ARG A 134 -12.71 -4.61 10.25
CA ARG A 134 -13.19 -3.41 10.91
C ARG A 134 -13.86 -2.55 9.83
N PRO A 135 -15.16 -2.23 9.92
CA PRO A 135 -15.91 -1.63 8.80
C PRO A 135 -15.52 -0.20 8.47
N PHE A 136 -14.99 0.54 9.44
CA PHE A 136 -14.68 1.96 9.28
C PHE A 136 -13.38 2.30 10.00
N HIS A 137 -12.62 3.21 9.40
CA HIS A 137 -11.64 4.05 10.08
C HIS A 137 -12.02 5.51 9.85
N ILE A 138 -11.99 6.33 10.90
CA ILE A 138 -12.54 7.69 10.91
C ILE A 138 -11.42 8.75 10.88
N ILE A 139 -10.25 8.36 10.37
CA ILE A 139 -9.11 9.23 10.02
C ILE A 139 -8.79 10.19 11.17
N GLY A 140 -8.99 11.51 10.97
CA GLY A 140 -8.64 12.55 11.93
C GLY A 140 -9.43 12.49 13.24
N LEU A 141 -10.63 11.89 13.23
CA LEU A 141 -11.44 11.74 14.44
C LEU A 141 -10.85 10.70 15.42
N GLU A 142 -9.99 9.81 14.95
CA GLU A 142 -9.29 8.83 15.79
C GLU A 142 -7.93 9.33 16.30
N THR A 143 -7.41 10.44 15.77
CA THR A 143 -6.07 10.97 16.13
C THR A 143 -5.92 11.25 17.63
N SER A 144 -7.00 11.72 18.27
CA SER A 144 -7.01 12.01 19.71
C SER A 144 -6.68 10.77 20.57
N VAL A 145 -7.09 9.58 20.14
CA VAL A 145 -6.77 8.32 20.82
C VAL A 145 -5.26 8.08 20.84
N SER A 146 -4.59 8.32 19.71
CA SER A 146 -3.14 8.19 19.59
C SER A 146 -2.39 9.22 20.46
N VAL A 147 -2.86 10.47 20.49
CA VAL A 147 -2.29 11.52 21.36
C VAL A 147 -2.41 11.13 22.83
N LEU A 148 -3.59 10.70 23.27
CA LEU A 148 -3.82 10.28 24.65
C LEU A 148 -3.00 9.03 25.01
N SER A 149 -2.89 8.06 24.11
CA SER A 149 -2.05 6.87 24.30
C SER A 149 -0.58 7.24 24.51
N ALA A 150 -0.04 8.13 23.66
CA ALA A 150 1.35 8.55 23.75
C ALA A 150 1.62 9.34 25.05
N VAL A 151 0.76 10.29 25.41
CA VAL A 151 0.98 11.19 26.55
C VAL A 151 0.69 10.51 27.90
N LEU A 152 -0.39 9.73 27.99
CA LEU A 152 -0.83 9.13 29.26
C LEU A 152 -0.21 7.76 29.53
N ARG A 153 0.15 7.01 28.48
CA ARG A 153 0.68 5.64 28.62
C ARG A 153 2.09 5.46 28.05
N GLY A 154 2.63 6.43 27.32
CA GLY A 154 3.91 6.27 26.63
C GLY A 154 3.85 5.23 25.50
N GLU A 155 2.65 4.98 24.95
CA GLU A 155 2.40 3.89 23.99
C GLU A 155 2.06 4.45 22.61
N ALA A 156 2.78 4.01 21.59
CA ALA A 156 2.41 4.25 20.20
C ALA A 156 1.22 3.34 19.80
N THR A 157 0.24 3.90 19.09
CA THR A 157 -0.87 3.15 18.49
C THR A 157 -0.50 2.48 17.17
N GLY A 158 0.64 2.86 16.60
CA GLY A 158 1.29 2.23 15.44
C GLY A 158 2.69 2.81 15.23
N CYS A 159 3.65 1.98 14.87
CA CYS A 159 5.02 2.40 14.54
C CYS A 159 5.65 1.44 13.53
N SER A 160 6.59 1.95 12.73
CA SER A 160 7.45 1.10 11.90
C SER A 160 8.44 0.36 12.79
N LYS A 161 8.63 -0.93 12.54
CA LYS A 161 9.54 -1.82 13.28
C LYS A 161 10.67 -2.31 12.38
N GLU A 162 10.37 -2.51 11.11
CA GLU A 162 11.27 -3.05 10.09
C GLU A 162 11.09 -2.27 8.79
N PHE A 163 12.04 -2.39 7.86
CA PHE A 163 11.90 -1.92 6.49
C PHE A 163 11.69 -3.12 5.57
N ARG A 164 10.43 -3.52 5.36
CA ARG A 164 9.99 -4.68 4.57
C ARG A 164 9.36 -4.30 3.24
N GLY A 165 8.72 -3.13 3.17
CA GLY A 165 8.03 -2.60 2.01
C GLY A 165 8.35 -1.14 1.75
N ASP A 166 8.29 -0.75 0.48
CA ASP A 166 8.52 0.63 0.04
C ASP A 166 7.54 1.03 -1.06
N ALA A 167 7.12 2.30 -1.06
CA ALA A 167 6.23 2.87 -2.05
C ALA A 167 7.05 3.73 -3.02
N VAL A 168 7.36 3.17 -4.19
CA VAL A 168 8.37 3.73 -5.11
C VAL A 168 7.73 4.40 -6.32
N ALA A 169 8.31 5.52 -6.75
CA ALA A 169 7.86 6.24 -7.92
C ALA A 169 8.02 5.38 -9.19
N THR A 170 6.93 5.21 -9.92
CA THR A 170 6.85 4.42 -11.15
C THR A 170 6.21 5.26 -12.25
N ALA A 171 6.81 5.28 -13.43
CA ALA A 171 6.40 6.15 -14.53
C ALA A 171 5.02 5.77 -15.10
N LYS A 172 4.14 6.77 -15.28
CA LYS A 172 2.84 6.61 -15.96
C LYS A 172 2.93 6.69 -17.49
N LYS A 173 4.03 7.25 -18.00
CA LYS A 173 4.29 7.49 -19.42
C LYS A 173 5.78 7.46 -19.71
N ASP A 174 6.14 7.39 -20.98
CA ASP A 174 7.50 7.68 -21.42
C ASP A 174 7.83 9.15 -21.10
N MET A 175 9.03 9.39 -20.59
CA MET A 175 9.55 10.71 -20.21
C MET A 175 10.99 10.90 -20.67
N GLN A 176 11.33 12.14 -21.01
CA GLN A 176 12.63 12.58 -21.48
C GLN A 176 13.39 13.37 -20.42
N PRO A 177 14.74 13.41 -20.50
CA PRO A 177 15.55 14.29 -19.64
C PRO A 177 15.04 15.74 -19.67
N GLY A 178 14.99 16.36 -18.50
CA GLY A 178 14.50 17.72 -18.31
C GLY A 178 13.03 17.83 -17.92
N GLU A 179 12.22 16.79 -18.15
CA GLU A 179 10.85 16.74 -17.62
C GLU A 179 10.83 16.69 -16.09
N LEU A 180 9.71 17.13 -15.50
CA LEU A 180 9.50 17.14 -14.05
C LEU A 180 8.60 15.98 -13.63
N LEU A 181 9.00 15.27 -12.57
CA LEU A 181 8.13 14.42 -11.80
C LEU A 181 7.20 15.31 -10.96
N ASP A 182 5.91 15.04 -11.00
CA ASP A 182 4.90 15.79 -10.28
C ASP A 182 4.45 15.13 -8.96
N GLY A 183 4.96 13.94 -8.64
CA GLY A 183 4.75 13.24 -7.37
C GLY A 183 3.39 12.54 -7.27
N GLU A 184 2.99 12.23 -6.03
CA GLU A 184 1.75 11.50 -5.71
C GLU A 184 0.52 12.06 -6.44
N GLY A 185 -0.27 11.20 -7.09
CA GLY A 185 -1.51 11.61 -7.76
C GLY A 185 -1.33 12.52 -8.98
N GLY A 186 -0.08 12.73 -9.43
CA GLY A 186 0.24 13.49 -10.63
C GLY A 186 0.01 12.71 -11.93
N PHE A 187 0.55 13.23 -13.03
CA PHE A 187 0.51 12.69 -14.37
C PHE A 187 1.81 11.94 -14.75
N ALA A 188 2.94 12.24 -14.11
CA ALA A 188 4.23 11.66 -14.46
C ALA A 188 4.47 10.31 -13.79
N VAL A 189 4.10 10.19 -12.52
CA VAL A 189 4.39 9.01 -11.69
C VAL A 189 3.22 8.60 -10.81
N TRP A 190 3.20 7.33 -10.40
CA TRP A 190 2.39 6.76 -9.31
C TRP A 190 3.30 5.96 -8.38
N ALA A 191 2.80 5.54 -7.21
CA ALA A 191 3.57 4.66 -6.32
C ALA A 191 3.23 3.18 -6.50
N ASN A 192 4.25 2.37 -6.75
CA ASN A 192 4.16 0.92 -6.69
C ASN A 192 4.70 0.43 -5.32
N ALA A 193 3.96 -0.43 -4.63
CA ALA A 193 4.44 -1.05 -3.38
C ALA A 193 5.27 -2.29 -3.69
N ILE A 194 6.55 -2.27 -3.34
CA ILE A 194 7.48 -3.36 -3.59
C ILE A 194 8.23 -3.76 -2.32
N PRO A 195 8.84 -4.96 -2.26
CA PRO A 195 9.70 -5.33 -1.16
C PRO A 195 10.85 -4.34 -0.99
N ALA A 196 11.20 -4.04 0.26
CA ALA A 196 12.31 -3.14 0.58
C ALA A 196 13.65 -3.62 -0.01
N THR A 197 13.90 -4.92 -0.06
CA THR A 197 15.09 -5.51 -0.69
C THR A 197 15.20 -5.14 -2.16
N ARG A 198 14.08 -5.21 -2.89
CA ARG A 198 14.00 -4.80 -4.30
C ARG A 198 14.18 -3.29 -4.46
N SER A 199 13.55 -2.49 -3.59
CA SER A 199 13.72 -1.03 -3.58
C SER A 199 15.19 -0.63 -3.40
N LEU A 200 15.87 -1.21 -2.40
CA LEU A 200 17.28 -0.97 -2.11
C LEU A 200 18.19 -1.39 -3.27
N ALA A 201 17.95 -2.55 -3.88
CA ALA A 201 18.70 -3.03 -5.03
C ALA A 201 18.57 -2.11 -6.25
N HIS A 202 17.39 -1.54 -6.48
CA HIS A 202 17.13 -0.60 -7.57
C HIS A 202 17.48 0.85 -7.24
N ARG A 203 17.87 1.16 -5.99
CA ARG A 203 18.01 2.54 -5.50
C ARG A 203 16.75 3.36 -5.83
N ALA A 204 15.59 2.74 -5.62
CA ALA A 204 14.32 3.27 -6.09
C ALA A 204 13.99 4.58 -5.37
N LEU A 205 13.51 5.57 -6.13
CA LEU A 205 13.07 6.86 -5.61
C LEU A 205 11.72 6.68 -4.89
N PRO A 206 11.62 6.96 -3.58
CA PRO A 206 10.34 6.91 -2.88
C PRO A 206 9.38 7.95 -3.44
N ILE A 207 8.09 7.63 -3.58
CA ILE A 207 7.10 8.55 -4.15
C ILE A 207 7.03 9.88 -3.37
N GLY A 208 7.28 9.85 -2.06
CA GLY A 208 7.30 11.04 -1.20
C GLY A 208 8.42 12.03 -1.54
N LEU A 209 9.46 11.61 -2.26
CA LEU A 209 10.56 12.45 -2.75
C LEU A 209 10.46 12.74 -4.25
N ALA A 210 9.34 12.40 -4.90
CA ALA A 210 9.19 12.57 -6.36
C ALA A 210 8.46 13.86 -6.75
N HIS A 211 8.19 14.76 -5.81
CA HIS A 211 7.42 15.98 -6.08
C HIS A 211 8.32 17.11 -6.59
N ASN A 212 8.01 17.61 -7.79
CA ASN A 212 8.73 18.71 -8.44
C ASN A 212 10.24 18.41 -8.60
N VAL A 213 10.53 17.19 -9.06
CA VAL A 213 11.89 16.67 -9.21
C VAL A 213 12.23 16.51 -10.68
N LYS A 214 13.39 17.00 -11.09
CA LYS A 214 13.80 16.99 -12.49
C LYS A 214 14.42 15.67 -12.89
N LEU A 215 14.02 15.16 -14.05
CA LEU A 215 14.56 13.94 -14.64
C LEU A 215 15.88 14.23 -15.38
N LYS A 216 16.88 13.38 -15.18
CA LYS A 216 18.22 13.47 -15.83
C LYS A 216 18.38 12.49 -16.99
N ARG A 217 17.58 11.43 -17.02
CA ARG A 217 17.69 10.31 -17.98
C ARG A 217 16.31 9.93 -18.53
N PRO A 218 16.21 9.41 -19.77
CA PRO A 218 14.91 8.96 -20.27
C PRO A 218 14.38 7.80 -19.42
N ILE A 219 13.07 7.79 -19.19
CA ILE A 219 12.36 6.74 -18.44
C ILE A 219 11.20 6.24 -19.29
N LYS A 220 11.00 4.92 -19.32
CA LYS A 220 9.87 4.30 -20.00
C LYS A 220 8.65 4.18 -19.10
N LYS A 221 7.46 4.17 -19.69
CA LYS A 221 6.24 3.84 -18.97
C LYS A 221 6.42 2.53 -18.18
N ASP A 222 5.86 2.49 -16.96
CA ASP A 222 5.89 1.38 -16.01
C ASP A 222 7.27 1.06 -15.42
N GLN A 223 8.31 1.83 -15.76
CA GLN A 223 9.64 1.71 -15.16
C GLN A 223 9.66 2.39 -13.77
N ILE A 224 10.28 1.73 -12.80
CA ILE A 224 10.60 2.31 -11.48
C ILE A 224 11.67 3.39 -11.67
N VAL A 225 11.42 4.57 -11.12
CA VAL A 225 12.37 5.68 -11.10
C VAL A 225 13.38 5.45 -9.98
N SER A 226 14.68 5.61 -10.25
CA SER A 226 15.73 5.54 -9.23
C SER A 226 16.26 6.92 -8.86
N PHE A 227 16.99 7.01 -7.74
CA PHE A 227 17.75 8.20 -7.37
C PHE A 227 18.76 8.63 -8.46
N ASP A 228 19.26 7.68 -9.24
CA ASP A 228 20.24 7.97 -10.29
C ASP A 228 19.60 8.64 -11.52
N ASP A 229 18.28 8.51 -11.67
CA ASP A 229 17.51 9.08 -12.77
C ASP A 229 17.10 10.54 -12.53
N VAL A 230 17.19 11.03 -11.30
CA VAL A 230 16.65 12.34 -10.91
C VAL A 230 17.65 13.29 -10.28
N GLU A 231 17.38 14.58 -10.39
CA GLU A 231 18.09 15.66 -9.72
C GLU A 231 17.30 16.10 -8.49
N LEU A 232 17.79 15.75 -7.29
CA LEU A 232 17.22 16.16 -6.01
C LEU A 232 17.98 17.38 -5.47
N VAL A 233 17.30 18.53 -5.48
CA VAL A 233 17.84 19.81 -4.99
C VAL A 233 17.10 20.35 -3.77
N ASN A 234 15.95 19.75 -3.44
CA ASN A 234 15.10 20.11 -2.31
C ASN A 234 15.04 18.95 -1.29
N ASP A 235 14.49 19.23 -0.10
CA ASP A 235 14.22 18.22 0.94
C ASP A 235 15.47 17.39 1.33
N LEU A 236 16.63 18.04 1.33
CA LEU A 236 17.93 17.37 1.53
C LEU A 236 18.07 16.75 2.93
N ASP A 237 17.35 17.27 3.92
CA ASP A 237 17.25 16.70 5.25
C ASP A 237 16.43 15.40 5.26
N VAL A 238 15.28 15.36 4.57
CA VAL A 238 14.48 14.15 4.37
C VAL A 238 15.26 13.11 3.58
N LEU A 239 15.96 13.54 2.52
CA LEU A 239 16.85 12.68 1.74
C LEU A 239 17.95 12.07 2.61
N ARG A 240 18.58 12.86 3.48
CA ARG A 240 19.60 12.36 4.41
C ARG A 240 19.02 11.31 5.36
N VAL A 241 17.87 11.56 5.98
CA VAL A 241 17.21 10.57 6.86
C VAL A 241 16.86 9.30 6.09
N ARG A 242 16.39 9.43 4.85
CA ARG A 242 16.13 8.28 3.96
C ARG A 242 17.41 7.49 3.70
N GLN A 243 18.53 8.13 3.41
CA GLN A 243 19.82 7.47 3.18
C GLN A 243 20.33 6.75 4.43
N GLU A 244 20.25 7.39 5.60
CA GLU A 244 20.59 6.77 6.89
C GLU A 244 19.73 5.52 7.16
N MET A 245 18.44 5.59 6.86
CA MET A 245 17.54 4.45 6.94
C MET A 245 17.96 3.34 5.97
N GLU A 246 18.20 3.65 4.70
CA GLU A 246 18.63 2.65 3.72
C GLU A 246 19.94 1.98 4.12
N ASP A 247 20.93 2.73 4.58
CA ASP A 247 22.22 2.19 5.00
C ASP A 247 22.09 1.24 6.20
N ARG A 248 21.16 1.51 7.12
CA ARG A 248 20.85 0.61 8.25
C ARG A 248 20.22 -0.72 7.80
N PHE A 249 19.41 -0.71 6.74
CA PHE A 249 18.64 -1.87 6.29
C PHE A 249 19.20 -2.57 5.05
N ARG A 250 20.25 -2.02 4.42
CA ARG A 250 20.96 -2.70 3.34
C ARG A 250 21.53 -4.03 3.85
N PRO A 251 21.33 -5.14 3.11
CA PRO A 251 21.96 -6.40 3.46
C PRO A 251 23.48 -6.22 3.50
N ASN A 252 24.13 -6.64 4.59
CA ASN A 252 25.59 -6.64 4.66
C ASN A 252 26.13 -7.59 3.58
N PRO A 253 27.03 -7.14 2.68
CA PRO A 253 27.61 -7.99 1.63
C PRO A 253 28.34 -9.22 2.20
N SER A 254 28.75 -9.17 3.47
CA SER A 254 29.52 -10.22 4.15
C SER A 254 28.70 -11.38 4.71
N VAL A 255 27.36 -11.36 4.62
CA VAL A 255 26.49 -12.42 5.18
C VAL A 255 25.80 -13.24 4.08
N ALA A 256 26.10 -12.96 2.80
CA ALA A 256 25.51 -13.64 1.64
C ALA A 256 26.45 -14.65 0.96
N ALA A 257 27.52 -15.10 1.64
CA ALA A 257 28.47 -16.11 1.15
C ALA A 257 28.31 -17.44 1.90
#